data_AF-A0AAN0JHU4-F1
#
_entry.id   AF-A0AAN0JHU4-F1
#
_cell.length_a   1.000
_cell.length_b   1.000
_cell.length_c   1.000
_cell.angle_alpha   90.00
_cell.angle_beta   90.00
_cell.angle_gamma   90.00
#
_symmetry.space_group_name_H-M   'P 1'
#
loop_
_entity.id
_entity.type
_entity.pdbx_description
1 polymer ?
#
loop_
_entity_poly.entity_id
_entity_poly.type
_entity_poly.pdbx_seq_one_letter_code
_entity_poly.pdbx_strand_id
1 'polypeptide(L)'
;MPTAALVKQVLSLATFVILLVSLVAAGTSLGLLQANISTEFVYWKACFLFINYSQAISILESDYPDFNFNVPTCKLSIASATIATVCLALLTAFQLCSVSFQINVKTLIANIIQIGFFAGSILFLFISMVVVSAGWRKTCDTFKNITQQTQYHEFVFKCNGQQPSYGLPYLPNGGEFIGAAVCAALGILFTIVALVLFIVKQIRSKDDYKHLVQMSEEQMN
;
A
#
# COMPACT_ATOMS: atom_id res chain seq x y z
N MET A 1 4.58 -2.92 39.62
CA MET A 1 3.76 -2.58 38.44
C MET A 1 4.50 -1.52 37.62
N PRO A 2 4.56 -1.62 36.28
CA PRO A 2 5.16 -0.56 35.47
C PRO A 2 4.38 0.75 35.63
N THR A 3 5.06 1.88 35.66
CA THR A 3 4.44 3.21 35.73
C THR A 3 3.68 3.53 34.43
N ALA A 4 2.57 4.27 34.52
CA ALA A 4 1.74 4.61 33.35
C ALA A 4 2.52 5.33 32.23
N ALA A 5 3.56 6.10 32.60
CA ALA A 5 4.48 6.74 31.67
C ALA A 5 5.30 5.72 30.86
N LEU A 6 5.84 4.68 31.51
CA LEU A 6 6.59 3.60 30.85
C LEU A 6 5.71 2.87 29.84
N VAL A 7 4.47 2.56 30.22
CA VAL A 7 3.50 1.88 29.36
C VAL A 7 3.17 2.71 28.11
N LYS A 8 2.96 4.03 28.26
CA LYS A 8 2.72 4.94 27.13
C LYS A 8 3.92 5.03 26.20
N GLN A 9 5.14 5.07 26.75
CA GLN A 9 6.37 5.12 25.97
C GLN A 9 6.58 3.84 25.17
N VAL A 10 6.41 2.67 25.80
CA VAL A 10 6.52 1.36 25.13
C VAL A 10 5.50 1.23 24.01
N LEU A 11 4.24 1.63 24.25
CA LEU A 11 3.20 1.60 23.24
C LEU A 11 3.51 2.56 22.09
N SER A 12 4.06 3.74 22.41
CA SER A 12 4.48 4.72 21.41
C SER A 12 5.60 4.19 20.51
N LEU A 13 6.60 3.53 21.10
CA LEU A 13 7.70 2.91 20.38
C LEU A 13 7.21 1.74 19.52
N ALA A 14 6.33 0.89 20.05
CA ALA A 14 5.75 -0.22 19.31
C ALA A 14 4.95 0.27 18.09
N THR A 15 4.08 1.27 18.27
CA THR A 15 3.36 1.90 17.15
C THR A 15 4.32 2.49 16.12
N PHE A 16 5.41 3.14 16.56
CA PHE A 16 6.42 3.71 15.65
C PHE A 16 7.08 2.63 14.79
N VAL A 17 7.56 1.54 15.40
CA VAL A 17 8.22 0.44 14.67
C VAL A 17 7.26 -0.19 13.67
N ILE A 18 6.00 -0.42 14.05
CA ILE A 18 5.01 -1.01 13.15
C ILE A 18 4.66 -0.08 11.99
N LEU A 19 4.54 1.24 12.25
CA LEU A 19 4.34 2.23 11.19
C LEU A 19 5.51 2.26 10.21
N LEU A 20 6.75 2.12 10.69
CA LEU A 20 7.94 2.07 9.83
C LEU A 20 7.92 0.82 8.94
N VAL A 21 7.60 -0.35 9.49
CA VAL A 21 7.44 -1.58 8.70
C VAL A 21 6.31 -1.44 7.67
N SER A 22 5.19 -0.84 8.07
CA SER A 22 4.07 -0.57 7.17
C SER A 22 4.45 0.39 6.04
N LEU A 23 5.21 1.43 6.34
CA LEU A 23 5.71 2.40 5.37
C LEU A 23 6.66 1.74 4.37
N VAL A 24 7.57 0.89 4.83
CA VAL A 24 8.45 0.11 3.96
C VAL A 24 7.62 -0.79 3.04
N ALA A 25 6.64 -1.54 3.58
CA ALA A 25 5.79 -2.40 2.77
C ALA A 25 5.01 -1.61 1.69
N ALA A 26 4.40 -0.48 2.06
CA ALA A 26 3.70 0.39 1.11
C ALA A 26 4.66 0.97 0.05
N GLY A 27 5.86 1.41 0.46
CA GLY A 27 6.89 1.92 -0.45
C GLY A 27 7.40 0.87 -1.42
N THR A 28 7.65 -0.37 -0.95
CA THR A 28 8.00 -1.49 -1.83
C THR A 28 6.88 -1.80 -2.81
N SER A 29 5.63 -1.80 -2.36
CA SER A 29 4.48 -1.98 -3.26
C SER A 29 4.45 -0.91 -4.36
N LEU A 30 4.65 0.36 -4.01
CA LEU A 30 4.69 1.45 -4.98
C LEU A 30 5.85 1.31 -5.97
N GLY A 31 7.05 0.99 -5.47
CA GLY A 31 8.24 0.81 -6.29
C GLY A 31 8.09 -0.32 -7.30
N LEU A 32 7.57 -1.47 -6.87
CA LEU A 32 7.27 -2.60 -7.75
C LEU A 32 6.23 -2.23 -8.82
N LEU A 33 5.20 -1.44 -8.46
CA LEU A 33 4.23 -0.97 -9.45
C LEU A 33 4.86 -0.02 -10.47
N GLN A 34 5.69 0.92 -10.04
CA GLN A 34 6.36 1.87 -10.93
C GLN A 34 7.36 1.18 -11.86
N ALA A 35 8.05 0.13 -11.39
CA ALA A 35 8.91 -0.70 -12.23
C ALA A 35 8.11 -1.42 -13.34
N ASN A 36 6.85 -1.78 -13.08
CA ASN A 36 5.99 -2.53 -14.00
C ASN A 36 4.92 -1.70 -14.71
N ILE A 37 4.94 -0.39 -14.52
CA ILE A 37 4.03 0.54 -15.17
C ILE A 37 4.89 1.73 -15.54
N SER A 38 5.39 1.75 -16.78
CA SER A 38 6.25 2.83 -17.24
C SER A 38 5.53 4.18 -17.11
N THR A 39 6.04 5.06 -16.26
CA THR A 39 5.56 6.44 -16.10
C THR A 39 6.33 7.44 -16.95
N GLU A 40 7.44 7.06 -17.59
CA GLU A 40 8.33 7.97 -18.32
C GLU A 40 8.67 7.51 -19.76
N PHE A 41 8.65 8.51 -20.66
CA PHE A 41 9.07 8.58 -22.08
C PHE A 41 8.09 8.28 -23.25
N VAL A 42 7.66 9.40 -23.85
CA VAL A 42 7.38 9.80 -25.25
C VAL A 42 6.55 8.92 -26.18
N TYR A 43 6.50 7.59 -26.07
CA TYR A 43 5.66 6.80 -26.99
C TYR A 43 4.82 5.69 -26.36
N TRP A 44 5.07 5.20 -25.13
CA TRP A 44 4.34 4.01 -24.64
C TRP A 44 4.07 4.05 -23.13
N LYS A 45 2.85 4.44 -22.74
CA LYS A 45 2.31 4.13 -21.41
C LYS A 45 1.73 2.74 -21.48
N ALA A 46 2.47 1.74 -21.00
CA ALA A 46 2.00 0.37 -21.03
C ALA A 46 1.36 -0.04 -19.70
N CYS A 47 0.14 -0.56 -19.77
CA CYS A 47 -0.58 -1.12 -18.63
C CYS A 47 -1.02 -2.55 -18.95
N PHE A 48 -0.44 -3.54 -18.26
CA PHE A 48 -0.77 -4.95 -18.42
C PHE A 48 -1.82 -5.43 -17.40
N LEU A 49 -2.54 -4.52 -16.76
CA LEU A 49 -3.66 -4.89 -15.89
C LEU A 49 -4.94 -4.96 -16.73
N PHE A 50 -5.80 -5.94 -16.42
CA PHE A 50 -7.12 -6.12 -17.03
C PHE A 50 -7.15 -6.34 -18.54
N ILE A 51 -6.07 -6.87 -19.12
CA ILE A 51 -6.02 -7.20 -20.55
C ILE A 51 -7.08 -8.25 -20.87
N ASN A 52 -7.86 -8.01 -21.92
CA ASN A 52 -8.85 -8.94 -22.44
C ASN A 52 -8.35 -9.62 -23.73
N TYR A 53 -9.14 -10.57 -24.25
CA TYR A 53 -8.74 -11.37 -25.40
C TYR A 53 -8.39 -10.53 -26.64
N SER A 54 -9.25 -9.59 -27.05
CA SER A 54 -9.00 -8.79 -28.25
C SER A 54 -7.77 -7.90 -28.11
N GLN A 55 -7.55 -7.33 -26.93
CA GLN A 55 -6.36 -6.54 -26.61
C GLN A 55 -5.10 -7.41 -26.65
N ALA A 56 -5.13 -8.61 -26.05
CA ALA A 56 -4.00 -9.53 -26.07
C ALA A 56 -3.64 -9.98 -27.49
N ILE A 57 -4.62 -10.29 -28.34
CA ILE A 57 -4.37 -10.60 -29.76
C ILE A 57 -3.76 -9.40 -30.49
N SER A 58 -4.27 -8.19 -30.26
CA SER A 58 -3.67 -6.99 -30.86
C SER A 58 -2.22 -6.74 -30.43
N ILE A 59 -1.85 -7.16 -29.22
CA ILE A 59 -0.47 -7.09 -28.72
C ILE A 59 0.43 -8.13 -29.42
N LEU A 60 -0.11 -9.30 -29.75
CA LEU A 60 0.63 -10.41 -30.34
C LEU A 60 0.81 -10.28 -31.86
N GLU A 61 -0.17 -9.72 -32.56
CA GLU A 61 -0.21 -9.67 -34.03
C GLU A 61 0.28 -8.35 -34.62
N SER A 62 0.30 -7.27 -33.82
CA SER A 62 0.71 -5.95 -34.31
C SER A 62 2.22 -5.74 -34.15
N ASP A 63 2.87 -5.27 -35.22
CA ASP A 63 4.25 -4.74 -35.16
C ASP A 63 4.34 -3.45 -34.31
N TYR A 64 3.21 -2.75 -34.13
CA TYR A 64 3.07 -1.55 -33.29
C TYR A 64 1.88 -1.72 -32.33
N PRO A 65 2.04 -2.53 -31.27
CA PRO A 65 0.94 -2.83 -30.36
C PRO A 65 0.55 -1.60 -29.53
N ASP A 66 -0.74 -1.26 -29.51
CA ASP A 66 -1.25 -0.22 -28.60
C ASP A 66 -1.30 -0.76 -27.17
N PHE A 67 -0.67 -0.05 -26.23
CA PHE A 67 -0.69 -0.41 -24.82
C PHE A 67 -1.55 0.53 -23.96
N ASN A 68 -2.28 1.46 -24.57
CA ASN A 68 -3.03 2.50 -23.84
C ASN A 68 -4.38 2.05 -23.28
N PHE A 69 -4.82 0.82 -23.50
CA PHE A 69 -6.18 0.37 -23.19
C PHE A 69 -6.60 0.58 -21.72
N ASN A 70 -5.70 0.31 -20.77
CA ASN A 70 -6.00 0.27 -19.34
C ASN A 70 -5.21 1.30 -18.51
N VAL A 71 -4.67 2.33 -19.18
CA VAL A 71 -3.85 3.39 -18.55
C VAL A 71 -4.53 4.07 -17.35
N PRO A 72 -5.84 4.41 -17.38
CA PRO A 72 -6.50 5.00 -16.21
C PRO A 72 -6.42 4.10 -14.97
N THR A 73 -6.56 2.79 -15.15
CA THR A 73 -6.54 1.80 -14.07
C THR A 73 -5.15 1.67 -13.44
N CYS A 74 -4.11 1.62 -14.27
CA CYS A 74 -2.73 1.63 -13.78
C CYS A 74 -2.38 2.93 -13.04
N LYS A 75 -2.81 4.09 -13.56
CA LYS A 75 -2.65 5.38 -12.88
C LYS A 75 -3.36 5.41 -11.54
N LEU A 76 -4.59 4.88 -11.47
CA LEU A 76 -5.35 4.77 -10.22
C LEU A 76 -4.59 3.93 -9.18
N SER A 77 -4.02 2.79 -9.59
CA SER A 77 -3.24 1.95 -8.68
C SER A 77 -2.00 2.67 -8.13
N ILE A 78 -1.21 3.31 -9.00
CA ILE A 78 -0.03 4.09 -8.59
C ILE A 78 -0.44 5.24 -7.68
N ALA A 79 -1.44 6.03 -8.08
CA ALA A 79 -1.91 7.16 -7.29
C ALA A 79 -2.36 6.71 -5.89
N SER A 80 -3.06 5.59 -5.80
CA SER A 80 -3.50 5.02 -4.52
C SER A 80 -2.31 4.59 -3.66
N ALA A 81 -1.36 3.83 -4.22
CA ALA A 81 -0.15 3.42 -3.51
C ALA A 81 0.69 4.64 -3.04
N THR A 82 0.79 5.69 -3.85
CA THR A 82 1.47 6.94 -3.50
C THR A 82 0.78 7.65 -2.34
N ILE A 83 -0.54 7.86 -2.41
CA ILE A 83 -1.30 8.54 -1.35
C ILE A 83 -1.18 7.76 -0.04
N ALA A 84 -1.32 6.43 -0.08
CA ALA A 84 -1.15 5.59 1.10
C ALA A 84 0.25 5.74 1.72
N THR A 85 1.30 5.71 0.88
CA THR A 85 2.69 5.87 1.32
C THR A 85 2.89 7.24 1.98
N VAL A 86 2.32 8.31 1.42
CA VAL A 86 2.37 9.65 2.02
C VAL A 86 1.64 9.70 3.37
N CYS A 87 0.45 9.14 3.47
CA CYS A 87 -0.27 9.05 4.75
C CYS A 87 0.55 8.30 5.81
N LEU A 88 1.16 7.18 5.45
CA LEU A 88 2.02 6.41 6.35
C LEU A 88 3.30 7.15 6.74
N ALA A 89 3.91 7.89 5.81
CA ALA A 89 5.08 8.72 6.09
C ALA A 89 4.74 9.82 7.10
N LEU A 90 3.59 10.50 6.93
CA LEU A 90 3.12 11.50 7.87
C LEU A 90 2.84 10.90 9.25
N LEU A 91 2.12 9.76 9.33
CA LEU A 91 1.89 9.05 10.59
C LEU A 91 3.20 8.67 11.29
N THR A 92 4.16 8.14 10.54
CA THR A 92 5.49 7.76 11.04
C THR A 92 6.22 8.98 11.58
N ALA A 93 6.18 10.12 10.89
CA ALA A 93 6.80 11.37 11.32
C ALA A 93 6.15 11.92 12.61
N PHE A 94 4.82 11.91 12.71
CA PHE A 94 4.12 12.30 13.94
C PHE A 94 4.56 11.43 15.12
N GLN A 95 4.62 10.12 14.90
CA GLN A 95 4.99 9.19 15.94
C GLN A 95 6.46 9.30 16.34
N LEU A 96 7.35 9.56 15.38
CA LEU A 96 8.75 9.86 15.62
C LEU A 96 8.89 11.08 16.53
N CYS A 97 8.20 12.18 16.23
CA CYS A 97 8.21 13.37 17.09
C CYS A 97 7.72 13.07 18.51
N SER A 98 6.66 12.25 18.65
CA SER A 98 6.15 11.85 19.97
C SER A 98 7.16 11.02 20.76
N VAL A 99 7.91 10.12 20.10
CA VAL A 99 8.95 9.29 20.73
C VAL A 99 10.20 10.11 21.06
N SER A 100 10.67 10.96 20.14
CA SER A 100 11.91 11.72 20.28
C SER A 100 11.83 12.84 21.31
N PHE A 101 10.73 13.59 21.34
CA PHE A 101 10.61 14.76 22.21
C PHE A 101 9.83 14.50 23.50
N GLN A 102 9.35 13.26 23.71
CA GLN A 102 8.38 12.91 24.77
C GLN A 102 7.14 13.82 24.80
N ILE A 103 6.85 14.51 23.70
CA ILE A 103 5.71 15.43 23.61
C ILE A 103 4.46 14.58 23.52
N ASN A 104 3.64 14.66 24.56
CA ASN A 104 2.30 14.11 24.53
C ASN A 104 1.43 15.12 23.80
N VAL A 105 1.19 14.90 22.51
CA VAL A 105 0.37 15.79 21.67
C VAL A 105 -1.08 15.70 22.16
N LYS A 106 -1.44 16.49 23.16
CA LYS A 106 -2.79 16.55 23.76
C LYS A 106 -3.76 17.42 22.94
N THR A 107 -3.51 17.59 21.64
CA THR A 107 -4.37 18.40 20.79
C THR A 107 -5.37 17.49 20.08
N LEU A 108 -6.65 17.62 20.41
CA LEU A 108 -7.76 16.85 19.84
C LEU A 108 -7.74 16.84 18.29
N ILE A 109 -7.31 17.95 17.68
CA ILE A 109 -7.13 18.11 16.22
C ILE A 109 -6.07 17.13 15.67
N ALA A 110 -4.93 16.96 16.34
CA ALA A 110 -3.86 16.07 15.87
C ALA A 110 -4.32 14.60 15.89
N ASN A 111 -5.10 14.20 16.89
CA ASN A 111 -5.66 12.86 16.98
C ASN A 111 -6.66 12.56 15.85
N ILE A 112 -7.53 13.53 15.53
CA ILE A 112 -8.50 13.41 14.42
C ILE A 112 -7.76 13.27 13.09
N ILE A 113 -6.74 14.10 12.86
CA ILE A 113 -5.92 14.04 11.64
C ILE A 113 -5.22 12.68 11.50
N GLN A 114 -4.65 12.15 12.59
CA GLN A 114 -3.99 10.85 12.57
C GLN A 114 -4.97 9.72 12.23
N ILE A 115 -6.17 9.72 12.81
CA ILE A 115 -7.21 8.74 12.44
C ILE A 115 -7.56 8.85 10.95
N GLY A 116 -7.65 10.08 10.42
CA GLY A 116 -7.84 10.33 9.00
C GLY A 116 -6.74 9.71 8.13
N PHE A 117 -5.47 9.86 8.52
CA PHE A 117 -4.35 9.24 7.80
C PHE A 117 -4.35 7.71 7.92
N PHE A 118 -4.75 7.13 9.05
CA PHE A 118 -4.91 5.68 9.18
C PHE A 118 -6.00 5.16 8.24
N ALA A 119 -7.18 5.78 8.24
CA ALA A 119 -8.28 5.39 7.37
C ALA A 119 -7.91 5.55 5.89
N GLY A 120 -7.29 6.68 5.54
CA GLY A 120 -6.82 6.95 4.18
C GLY A 120 -5.79 5.92 3.71
N SER A 121 -4.74 5.66 4.49
CA SER A 121 -3.72 4.67 4.13
C SER A 121 -4.30 3.26 3.93
N ILE A 122 -5.17 2.79 4.83
CA ILE A 122 -5.83 1.48 4.69
C ILE A 122 -6.66 1.43 3.41
N LEU A 123 -7.49 2.45 3.16
CA LEU A 123 -8.37 2.49 1.99
C LEU A 123 -7.57 2.48 0.68
N PHE A 124 -6.55 3.34 0.56
CA PHE A 124 -5.80 3.47 -0.68
C PHE A 124 -4.86 2.27 -0.92
N LEU A 125 -4.29 1.65 0.12
CA LEU A 125 -3.61 0.37 -0.04
C LEU A 125 -4.56 -0.73 -0.51
N PHE A 126 -5.78 -0.77 0.04
CA PHE A 126 -6.78 -1.76 -0.37
C PHE A 126 -7.17 -1.59 -1.84
N ILE A 127 -7.39 -0.35 -2.30
CA ILE A 127 -7.65 -0.06 -3.72
C ILE A 127 -6.49 -0.57 -4.58
N SER A 128 -5.25 -0.22 -4.24
CA SER A 128 -4.08 -0.68 -4.99
C SER A 128 -3.97 -2.20 -5.02
N MET A 129 -4.11 -2.86 -3.86
CA MET A 129 -4.09 -4.32 -3.73
C MET A 129 -5.12 -4.99 -4.65
N VAL A 130 -6.38 -4.54 -4.59
CA VAL A 130 -7.48 -5.14 -5.36
C VAL A 130 -7.29 -4.92 -6.86
N VAL A 131 -6.97 -3.68 -7.26
CA VAL A 131 -6.78 -3.32 -8.68
C VAL A 131 -5.64 -4.14 -9.30
N VAL A 132 -4.52 -4.26 -8.59
CA VAL A 132 -3.35 -5.01 -9.08
C VAL A 132 -3.63 -6.50 -9.10
N SER A 133 -4.19 -7.06 -8.02
CA SER A 133 -4.47 -8.50 -7.93
C SER A 133 -5.49 -8.94 -8.98
N ALA A 134 -6.63 -8.25 -9.05
CA ALA A 134 -7.69 -8.59 -10.01
C ALA A 134 -7.26 -8.30 -11.44
N GLY A 135 -6.56 -7.18 -11.66
CA GLY A 135 -6.08 -6.79 -12.98
C GLY A 135 -5.05 -7.76 -13.53
N TRP A 136 -4.06 -8.13 -12.71
CA TRP A 136 -3.03 -9.08 -13.11
C TRP A 136 -3.61 -10.47 -13.34
N ARG A 137 -4.50 -10.94 -12.45
CA ARG A 137 -5.20 -12.22 -12.61
C ARG A 137 -5.95 -12.30 -13.95
N LYS A 138 -6.72 -11.27 -14.30
CA LYS A 138 -7.46 -11.24 -15.57
C LYS A 138 -6.55 -11.31 -16.79
N THR A 139 -5.44 -10.57 -16.77
CA THR A 139 -4.42 -10.63 -17.83
C THR A 139 -3.83 -12.03 -17.95
N CYS A 140 -3.48 -12.63 -16.82
CA CYS A 140 -2.97 -13.98 -16.75
C CYS A 140 -3.93 -15.04 -17.31
N ASP A 141 -5.19 -14.99 -16.90
CA ASP A 141 -6.21 -15.91 -17.40
C ASP A 141 -6.43 -15.74 -18.91
N THR A 142 -6.36 -14.50 -19.41
CA THR A 142 -6.47 -14.19 -20.83
C THR A 142 -5.33 -14.80 -21.63
N PHE A 143 -4.08 -14.56 -21.25
CA PHE A 143 -2.93 -15.10 -21.98
C PHE A 143 -2.84 -16.63 -21.87
N LYS A 144 -3.22 -17.21 -20.72
CA LYS A 144 -3.33 -18.67 -20.57
C LYS A 144 -4.33 -19.28 -21.54
N ASN A 145 -5.45 -18.60 -21.80
CA ASN A 145 -6.45 -19.07 -22.76
C ASN A 145 -5.93 -18.98 -24.20
N ILE A 146 -5.18 -17.93 -24.53
CA ILE A 146 -4.58 -17.76 -25.86
C ILE A 146 -3.52 -18.82 -26.15
N THR A 147 -2.64 -19.11 -25.20
CA THR A 147 -1.57 -20.12 -25.38
C THR A 147 -2.09 -21.55 -25.49
N GLN A 148 -3.34 -21.80 -25.09
CA GLN A 148 -4.02 -23.08 -25.29
C GLN A 148 -4.55 -23.26 -26.72
N GLN A 149 -4.58 -22.20 -27.53
CA GLN A 149 -4.96 -22.30 -28.95
C GLN A 149 -3.76 -22.72 -29.80
N THR A 150 -4.00 -23.61 -30.76
CA THR A 150 -2.98 -24.19 -31.64
C THR A 150 -2.16 -23.16 -32.41
N GLN A 151 -2.73 -21.99 -32.71
CA GLN A 151 -2.05 -20.91 -33.44
C GLN A 151 -0.98 -20.17 -32.63
N TYR A 152 -1.03 -20.21 -31.29
CA TYR A 152 -0.09 -19.47 -30.42
C TYR A 152 0.60 -20.36 -29.37
N HIS A 153 0.68 -21.68 -29.63
CA HIS A 153 1.21 -22.62 -28.65
C HIS A 153 2.71 -22.40 -28.33
N GLU A 154 3.45 -21.77 -29.24
CA GLU A 154 4.87 -21.41 -29.07
C GLU A 154 5.08 -20.15 -28.21
N PHE A 155 4.02 -19.33 -28.04
CA PHE A 155 4.07 -18.16 -27.18
C PHE A 155 3.95 -18.58 -25.71
N VAL A 156 4.83 -18.05 -24.86
CA VAL A 156 4.85 -18.35 -23.43
C VAL A 156 4.70 -17.06 -22.63
N PHE A 157 3.56 -16.91 -21.96
CA PHE A 157 3.32 -15.84 -21.01
C PHE A 157 3.56 -16.31 -19.57
N LYS A 158 4.47 -15.65 -18.87
CA LYS A 158 4.85 -15.97 -17.48
C LYS A 158 4.11 -15.08 -16.49
N CYS A 159 3.13 -15.66 -15.81
CA CYS A 159 2.34 -14.96 -14.80
C CYS A 159 3.07 -14.64 -13.49
N ASN A 160 4.13 -15.39 -13.17
CA ASN A 160 4.78 -15.35 -11.85
C ASN A 160 6.23 -14.86 -11.94
N GLY A 161 6.65 -14.26 -13.05
CA GLY A 161 8.03 -13.84 -13.24
C GLY A 161 8.23 -13.00 -14.49
N GLN A 162 9.49 -12.84 -14.85
CA GLN A 162 9.91 -12.06 -16.00
C GLN A 162 9.46 -12.73 -17.32
N GLN A 163 8.92 -11.93 -18.25
CA GLN A 163 8.56 -12.44 -19.56
C GLN A 163 9.80 -12.86 -20.37
N PRO A 164 9.69 -13.88 -21.24
CA PRO A 164 10.70 -14.15 -22.25
C PRO A 164 10.83 -12.94 -23.19
N SER A 165 12.06 -12.62 -23.62
CA SER A 165 12.27 -11.52 -24.56
C SER A 165 11.86 -11.95 -25.97
N TYR A 166 10.78 -11.36 -26.47
CA TYR A 166 10.28 -11.53 -27.83
C TYR A 166 10.58 -10.32 -28.73
N GLY A 167 11.58 -9.50 -28.37
CA GLY A 167 11.86 -8.24 -29.07
C GLY A 167 10.84 -7.12 -28.78
N LEU A 168 9.93 -7.33 -27.83
CA LEU A 168 8.97 -6.32 -27.40
C LEU A 168 9.68 -5.19 -26.63
N PRO A 169 9.29 -3.91 -26.85
CA PRO A 169 9.89 -2.77 -26.18
C PRO A 169 9.60 -2.73 -24.68
N TYR A 170 8.59 -3.47 -24.23
CA TYR A 170 8.16 -3.50 -22.84
C TYR A 170 7.68 -4.89 -22.43
N LEU A 171 8.18 -5.39 -21.30
CA LEU A 171 7.93 -6.74 -20.79
C LEU A 171 7.57 -6.66 -19.30
N PRO A 172 6.31 -6.92 -18.91
CA PRO A 172 5.91 -6.90 -17.51
C PRO A 172 6.51 -8.06 -16.71
N ASN A 173 6.89 -7.82 -15.46
CA ASN A 173 7.26 -8.88 -14.53
C ASN A 173 6.08 -9.25 -13.64
N GLY A 174 5.50 -10.43 -13.87
CA GLY A 174 4.37 -10.90 -13.09
C GLY A 174 4.67 -11.11 -11.60
N GLY A 175 5.91 -11.49 -11.28
CA GLY A 175 6.35 -11.61 -9.90
C GLY A 175 6.33 -10.29 -9.15
N GLU A 176 6.58 -9.18 -9.83
CA GLU A 176 6.59 -7.85 -9.23
C GLU A 176 5.16 -7.30 -9.04
N PHE A 177 4.20 -7.62 -9.93
CA PHE A 177 2.78 -7.32 -9.67
C PHE A 177 2.23 -8.10 -8.48
N ILE A 178 2.58 -9.39 -8.36
CA ILE A 178 2.22 -10.22 -7.20
C ILE A 178 2.88 -9.65 -5.94
N GLY A 179 4.18 -9.36 -6.01
CA GLY A 179 4.93 -8.75 -4.92
C GLY A 179 4.31 -7.44 -4.46
N ALA A 180 3.91 -6.57 -5.38
CA ALA A 180 3.24 -5.32 -5.06
C ALA A 180 1.94 -5.56 -4.29
N ALA A 181 1.06 -6.44 -4.79
CA ALA A 181 -0.19 -6.76 -4.11
C ALA A 181 0.03 -7.35 -2.70
N VAL A 182 1.01 -8.24 -2.54
CA VAL A 182 1.37 -8.83 -1.25
C VAL A 182 1.92 -7.77 -0.28
N CYS A 183 2.81 -6.91 -0.75
CA CYS A 183 3.35 -5.80 0.05
C CYS A 183 2.24 -4.82 0.48
N ALA A 184 1.29 -4.50 -0.40
CA ALA A 184 0.12 -3.69 -0.04
C ALA A 184 -0.73 -4.37 1.04
N ALA A 185 -0.98 -5.67 0.92
CA ALA A 185 -1.73 -6.46 1.91
C ALA A 185 -1.06 -6.46 3.29
N LEU A 186 0.26 -6.68 3.32
CA LEU A 186 1.05 -6.62 4.55
C LEU A 186 1.05 -5.20 5.14
N GLY A 187 1.15 -4.17 4.31
CA GLY A 187 1.01 -2.77 4.72
C GLY A 187 -0.34 -2.51 5.40
N ILE A 188 -1.44 -3.01 4.85
CA ILE A 188 -2.78 -2.90 5.47
C ILE A 188 -2.79 -3.56 6.85
N LEU A 189 -2.30 -4.80 6.95
CA LEU A 189 -2.27 -5.55 8.21
C LEU A 189 -1.50 -4.78 9.30
N PHE A 190 -0.29 -4.31 9.00
CA PHE A 190 0.51 -3.55 9.95
C PHE A 190 -0.12 -2.20 10.29
N THR A 191 -0.73 -1.51 9.32
CA THR A 191 -1.45 -0.26 9.57
C THR A 191 -2.62 -0.44 10.53
N ILE A 192 -3.38 -1.54 10.39
CA ILE A 192 -4.49 -1.87 11.30
C ILE A 192 -3.97 -2.12 12.71
N VAL A 193 -2.89 -2.89 12.87
CA VAL A 193 -2.28 -3.13 14.19
C VAL A 193 -1.80 -1.82 14.81
N ALA A 194 -1.13 -0.95 14.04
CA ALA A 194 -0.70 0.36 14.51
C ALA A 194 -1.88 1.24 14.96
N LEU A 195 -3.00 1.22 14.23
CA LEU A 195 -4.22 1.92 14.60
C LEU A 195 -4.80 1.41 15.92
N VAL A 196 -4.85 0.08 16.12
CA VAL A 196 -5.33 -0.51 17.38
C VAL A 196 -4.45 -0.06 18.55
N LEU A 197 -3.12 -0.14 18.41
CA LEU A 197 -2.19 0.32 19.44
C LEU A 197 -2.33 1.82 19.73
N PHE A 198 -2.56 2.63 18.68
CA PHE A 198 -2.82 4.04 18.82
C PHE A 198 -4.11 4.32 19.61
N ILE A 199 -5.20 3.62 19.32
CA ILE A 199 -6.48 3.73 20.06
C ILE A 199 -6.28 3.34 21.53
N VAL A 200 -5.60 2.21 21.80
CA VAL A 200 -5.30 1.76 23.17
C VAL A 200 -4.48 2.82 23.93
N LYS A 201 -3.53 3.47 23.26
CA LYS A 201 -2.73 4.57 23.84
C LYS A 201 -3.63 5.74 24.24
N GLN A 202 -4.58 6.10 23.38
CA GLN A 202 -5.51 7.20 23.64
C GLN A 202 -6.46 6.91 24.80
N ILE A 203 -7.01 5.69 24.88
CA ILE A 203 -7.90 5.28 25.98
C ILE A 203 -7.15 5.37 27.32
N ARG A 204 -5.98 4.74 27.42
CA ARG A 204 -5.17 4.79 28.65
C ARG A 204 -4.75 6.21 29.03
N SER A 205 -4.54 7.10 28.05
CA SER A 205 -4.24 8.50 28.31
C SER A 205 -5.41 9.28 28.93
N LYS A 206 -6.65 8.94 28.57
CA LYS A 206 -7.86 9.54 29.15
C LYS A 206 -8.12 9.04 30.57
N ASP A 207 -7.89 7.76 30.85
CA ASP A 207 -8.10 7.17 32.17
C ASP A 207 -7.15 7.77 33.21
N ASP A 208 -5.87 7.95 32.87
CA ASP A 208 -4.91 8.62 33.74
C ASP A 208 -5.32 10.07 34.07
N TYR A 209 -5.93 10.79 33.11
CA TYR A 209 -6.38 12.16 33.33
C TYR A 209 -7.56 12.22 34.30
N LYS A 210 -8.54 11.31 34.16
CA LYS A 210 -9.68 11.23 35.09
C LYS A 210 -9.24 10.94 36.53
N HIS A 211 -8.31 9.99 36.70
CA HIS A 211 -7.81 9.62 38.02
C HIS A 211 -7.02 10.76 38.70
N LEU A 212 -6.27 11.55 37.94
CA LEU A 212 -5.57 12.73 38.48
C LEU A 212 -6.53 13.84 38.90
N VAL A 213 -7.60 14.08 38.13
CA VAL A 213 -8.62 15.08 38.48
C VAL A 213 -9.36 14.68 39.75
N GLN A 214 -9.78 13.41 39.87
CA GLN A 214 -10.45 12.89 41.08
C GLN A 214 -9.56 13.00 42.33
N MET A 215 -8.28 12.62 42.26
CA MET A 215 -7.37 12.80 43.41
C MET A 215 -7.17 14.27 43.78
N SER A 216 -7.18 15.19 42.82
CA SER A 216 -7.04 16.62 43.13
C SER A 216 -8.29 17.21 43.78
N GLU A 217 -9.48 16.72 43.40
CA GLU A 217 -10.75 17.13 44.03
C GLU A 217 -10.87 16.56 45.45
N GLU A 218 -10.42 15.32 45.67
CA GLU A 218 -10.41 14.69 47.01
C GLU A 218 -9.40 15.34 47.97
N GLN A 219 -8.34 16.00 47.48
CA GLN A 219 -7.39 16.72 48.33
C GLN A 219 -7.79 18.18 48.62
N MET A 220 -8.80 18.71 47.94
CA MET A 220 -9.34 20.05 48.18
C MET A 220 -10.59 20.05 49.09
N ASN A 221 -11.15 18.88 49.41
CA ASN A 221 -12.27 18.70 50.35
C ASN A 221 -11.79 18.08 51.66
#